data_AF-A0AAN2UU83-F1
#
_entry.id   AF-A0AAN2UU83-F1
#
_cell.length_a   1.000
_cell.length_b   1.000
_cell.length_c   1.000
_cell.angle_alpha   90.00
_cell.angle_beta   90.00
_cell.angle_gamma   90.00
#
_symmetry.space_group_name_H-M   'P 1'
#
loop_
_entity.id
_entity.type
_entity.pdbx_description
1 polymer ?
#
loop_
_entity_poly.entity_id
_entity_poly.type
_entity_poly.pdbx_seq_one_letter_code
_entity_poly.pdbx_strand_id
1 'polypeptide(L)'
;MGYIFTTKNGVPIQTNSFNLALKKANERLEKPIQKNLTSHIFRHTLVSRLAENNIPLKAIMDRVGHADAKTTIQIYTHVTKKMKSNVADIMENY
;
A
#
# COMPACT_ATOMS: atom_id res chain seq x y z
N MET A 1 -26.75 -8.14 10.39
CA MET A 1 -25.50 -8.27 9.60
C MET A 1 -24.35 -8.55 10.56
N GLY A 2 -23.63 -9.66 10.38
CA GLY A 2 -22.47 -10.01 11.22
C GLY A 2 -21.15 -9.47 10.64
N TYR A 3 -20.14 -9.34 11.50
CA TYR A 3 -18.78 -8.99 11.08
C TYR A 3 -18.06 -10.22 10.49
N ILE A 4 -17.23 -10.01 9.46
CA ILE A 4 -16.45 -11.10 8.82
C ILE A 4 -15.14 -11.35 9.59
N PHE A 5 -14.46 -10.28 10.01
CA PHE A 5 -13.17 -10.36 10.71
C PHE A 5 -13.37 -10.16 12.21
N THR A 6 -13.60 -11.27 12.91
CA THR A 6 -13.85 -11.28 14.35
C THR A 6 -12.81 -12.10 15.11
N THR A 7 -12.67 -11.76 16.38
CA THR A 7 -12.03 -12.64 17.37
C THR A 7 -12.90 -13.88 17.62
N LYS A 8 -12.35 -14.86 18.33
CA LYS A 8 -13.08 -16.07 18.78
C LYS A 8 -14.38 -15.78 19.56
N ASN A 9 -14.53 -14.57 20.11
CA ASN A 9 -15.70 -14.14 20.86
C ASN A 9 -16.74 -13.40 19.99
N GLY A 10 -16.55 -13.34 18.66
CA GLY A 10 -17.46 -12.64 17.74
C GLY A 10 -17.30 -11.12 17.68
N VAL A 11 -16.35 -10.55 18.42
CA VAL A 11 -16.05 -9.11 18.40
C VAL A 11 -15.11 -8.76 17.24
N PRO A 12 -15.30 -7.66 16.51
CA PRO A 12 -14.39 -7.22 15.43
C PRO A 12 -12.93 -7.15 15.86
N ILE A 13 -12.02 -7.54 14.96
CA ILE A 13 -10.60 -7.37 15.18
C ILE A 13 -10.27 -5.87 15.21
N GLN A 14 -9.59 -5.43 16.27
CA GLN A 14 -9.12 -4.06 16.38
C GLN A 14 -7.87 -3.81 15.54
N THR A 15 -7.76 -2.60 14.98
CA THR A 15 -6.61 -2.18 14.16
C THR A 15 -5.28 -2.35 14.89
N ASN A 16 -5.23 -2.04 16.19
CA ASN A 16 -4.02 -2.20 17.01
C ASN A 16 -3.61 -3.66 17.15
N SER A 17 -4.57 -4.58 17.34
CA SER A 17 -4.31 -6.01 17.40
C SER A 17 -3.79 -6.53 16.06
N PHE A 18 -4.35 -6.04 14.95
CA PHE A 18 -3.87 -6.38 13.61
C PHE A 18 -2.45 -5.85 13.36
N ASN A 19 -2.17 -4.59 13.72
CA ASN A 19 -0.83 -4.00 13.57
C ASN A 19 0.21 -4.73 14.44
N LEU A 20 -0.16 -5.17 15.64
CA LEU A 20 0.71 -5.99 16.48
C LEU A 20 1.00 -7.36 15.84
N ALA A 21 -0.03 -8.00 15.28
CA ALA A 21 0.15 -9.25 14.54
C ALA A 21 1.08 -9.07 13.34
N LEU A 22 0.93 -7.96 12.61
CA LEU A 22 1.79 -7.59 11.48
C LEU A 22 3.25 -7.39 11.91
N LYS A 23 3.48 -6.69 13.03
CA LYS A 23 4.83 -6.53 13.59
C LYS A 23 5.47 -7.88 13.94
N LYS A 24 4.74 -8.75 14.63
CA LYS A 24 5.21 -10.10 14.96
C LYS A 24 5.49 -10.95 13.71
N ALA A 25 4.69 -10.79 12.65
CA ALA A 25 4.95 -11.48 11.40
C ALA A 25 6.27 -11.02 10.75
N ASN A 26 6.57 -9.72 10.81
CA ASN A 26 7.83 -9.16 10.30
C ASN A 26 9.07 -9.64 11.07
N GLU A 27 8.95 -9.80 12.39
CA GLU A 27 10.01 -10.34 13.26
C GLU A 27 10.34 -11.81 12.95
N ARG A 28 9.42 -12.54 12.32
CA ARG A 28 9.62 -13.96 11.92
C ARG A 28 10.26 -14.12 10.55
N LEU A 29 10.42 -13.04 9.78
CA LEU A 29 11.05 -13.11 8.47
C LEU A 29 12.56 -13.28 8.64
N GLU A 30 13.19 -14.10 7.78
CA GLU A 30 14.65 -14.20 7.70
C GLU A 30 15.32 -12.83 7.47
N LYS A 31 14.62 -11.95 6.74
CA LYS A 31 15.02 -10.56 6.49
C LYS A 31 13.89 -9.62 6.90
N PRO A 32 13.93 -9.09 8.14
CA PRO A 32 12.91 -8.16 8.61
C PRO A 32 12.88 -6.87 7.79
N ILE A 33 11.67 -6.36 7.56
CA ILE A 33 11.46 -5.08 6.89
C ILE A 33 11.74 -3.95 7.89
N GLN A 34 12.77 -3.13 7.60
CA GLN A 34 13.15 -1.97 8.41
C GLN A 34 12.28 -0.75 8.10
N LYS A 35 10.96 -0.89 8.23
CA LYS A 35 9.99 0.20 8.07
C LYS A 35 8.90 0.05 9.13
N ASN A 36 8.25 1.16 9.48
CA ASN A 36 7.08 1.09 10.34
C ASN A 36 5.92 0.40 9.59
N LEU A 37 5.55 -0.81 10.03
CA LEU A 37 4.50 -1.60 9.41
C LEU A 37 3.17 -1.37 10.13
N THR A 38 2.22 -0.78 9.41
CA THR A 38 0.83 -0.62 9.83
C THR A 38 -0.08 -1.15 8.74
N SER A 39 -1.36 -1.37 9.05
CA SER A 39 -2.38 -1.78 8.06
C SER A 39 -2.41 -0.89 6.81
N HIS A 40 -2.09 0.40 6.94
CA HIS A 40 -2.04 1.33 5.82
C HIS A 40 -1.01 0.91 4.75
N ILE A 41 0.09 0.25 5.12
CA ILE A 41 1.14 -0.11 4.17
C ILE A 41 0.62 -0.96 3.01
N PHE A 42 -0.37 -1.82 3.26
CA PHE A 42 -1.01 -2.63 2.21
C PHE A 42 -1.73 -1.75 1.18
N ARG A 43 -2.43 -0.72 1.63
CA ARG A 43 -3.08 0.27 0.75
C ARG A 43 -2.04 1.03 -0.07
N HIS A 44 -0.95 1.45 0.56
CA HIS A 44 0.16 2.09 -0.17
C HIS A 44 0.73 1.19 -1.24
N THR A 45 1.05 -0.07 -0.91
CA THR A 45 1.58 -1.05 -1.85
C THR A 45 0.61 -1.29 -3.01
N LEU A 46 -0.70 -1.41 -2.74
CA LEU A 46 -1.70 -1.56 -3.78
C LEU A 46 -1.70 -0.36 -4.75
N VAL A 47 -1.69 0.86 -4.24
CA VAL A 47 -1.65 2.07 -5.08
C VAL A 47 -0.35 2.13 -5.89
N SER A 48 0.81 1.87 -5.26
CA SER A 48 2.09 1.84 -5.96
C SER A 48 2.08 0.83 -7.11
N ARG A 49 1.59 -0.39 -6.87
CA ARG A 49 1.49 -1.43 -7.90
C ARG A 49 0.56 -1.05 -9.04
N LEU A 50 -0.59 -0.44 -8.75
CA LEU A 50 -1.51 0.00 -9.80
C LEU A 50 -0.90 1.16 -10.63
N ALA A 51 -0.17 2.07 -9.98
CA ALA A 51 0.54 3.14 -10.66
C ALA A 51 1.68 2.61 -11.55
N GLU A 52 2.44 1.62 -11.09
CA GLU A 52 3.48 0.92 -11.88
C GLU A 52 2.90 0.25 -13.13
N ASN A 53 1.64 -0.20 -13.07
CA ASN A 53 0.92 -0.79 -14.21
C ASN A 53 0.21 0.24 -15.09
N ASN A 54 0.54 1.53 -14.97
CA ASN A 54 -0.03 2.63 -15.75
C ASN A 54 -1.57 2.74 -15.66
N ILE A 55 -2.18 2.26 -14.57
CA ILE A 55 -3.61 2.42 -14.35
C ILE A 55 -3.93 3.89 -14.05
N PRO A 56 -4.94 4.49 -14.69
CA PRO A 56 -5.29 5.90 -14.45
C PRO A 56 -5.59 6.19 -12.97
N LEU A 57 -5.05 7.30 -12.45
CA LEU A 57 -5.23 7.73 -11.07
C LEU A 57 -6.71 7.74 -10.62
N LYS A 58 -7.62 8.15 -11.51
CA LYS A 58 -9.06 8.17 -11.23
C LYS A 58 -9.60 6.77 -10.91
N ALA A 59 -9.25 5.78 -11.72
CA ALA A 59 -9.64 4.38 -11.50
C ALA A 59 -9.02 3.81 -10.21
N ILE A 60 -7.78 4.19 -9.89
CA ILE A 60 -7.14 3.79 -8.63
C ILE A 60 -7.91 4.36 -7.44
N MET A 61 -8.23 5.65 -7.45
CA MET A 61 -8.97 6.32 -6.38
C MET A 61 -10.36 5.72 -6.17
N ASP A 62 -11.07 5.39 -7.26
CA ASP A 62 -12.38 4.76 -7.18
C ASP A 62 -12.29 3.34 -6.55
N ARG A 63 -11.18 2.62 -6.77
CA ARG A 63 -10.94 1.29 -6.18
C ARG A 63 -10.55 1.34 -4.70
N VAL A 64 -9.71 2.29 -4.27
CA VAL A 64 -9.26 2.40 -2.87
C VAL A 64 -10.19 3.27 -2.02
N GLY A 65 -11.09 4.02 -2.63
CA GLY A 65 -11.98 4.97 -1.98
C GLY A 65 -11.28 6.29 -1.60
N HIS A 66 -12.07 7.33 -1.31
CA HIS A 66 -11.57 8.70 -1.18
C HIS A 66 -11.04 9.08 0.21
N ALA A 67 -11.17 8.20 1.21
CA ALA A 67 -10.76 8.47 2.58
C ALA A 67 -9.29 8.89 2.73
N ASP A 68 -8.44 8.52 1.77
CA ASP A 68 -7.02 8.88 1.75
C ASP A 68 -6.54 9.27 0.34
N ALA A 69 -7.25 10.21 -0.27
CA ALA A 69 -6.95 10.69 -1.63
C ALA A 69 -5.57 11.35 -1.72
N LYS A 70 -5.18 12.16 -0.73
CA LYS A 70 -3.89 12.88 -0.70
C LYS A 70 -2.71 11.91 -0.80
N THR A 71 -2.73 10.87 0.03
CA THR A 71 -1.69 9.83 0.03
C THR A 71 -1.66 9.06 -1.30
N THR A 72 -2.82 8.74 -1.85
CA THR A 72 -2.94 8.06 -3.15
C THR A 72 -2.29 8.90 -4.27
N ILE A 73 -2.55 10.20 -4.30
CA ILE A 73 -1.98 11.14 -5.27
C ILE A 73 -0.45 11.25 -5.10
N GLN A 74 0.03 11.35 -3.85
CA GLN A 74 1.47 11.45 -3.55
C GLN A 74 2.23 10.21 -4.05
N ILE A 75 1.73 9.01 -3.75
CA ILE A 75 2.34 7.76 -4.21
C ILE A 75 2.35 7.69 -5.73
N TYR A 76 1.20 7.94 -6.37
CA TYR A 76 1.06 7.88 -7.82
C TYR A 76 2.05 8.83 -8.51
N THR A 77 2.14 10.05 -8.01
CA THR A 77 3.07 11.07 -8.54
C THR A 77 4.52 10.63 -8.39
N HIS A 78 4.89 10.07 -7.24
CA HIS A 78 6.24 9.59 -6.98
C HIS A 78 6.63 8.44 -7.94
N VAL A 79 5.76 7.43 -8.09
CA VAL A 79 5.98 6.30 -8.99
C VAL A 79 6.10 6.79 -10.44
N THR A 80 5.19 7.65 -10.88
CA THR A 80 5.20 8.21 -12.24
C THR A 80 6.48 9.00 -12.52
N LYS A 81 6.96 9.82 -11.57
CA LYS A 81 8.23 10.55 -11.72
C LYS A 81 9.42 9.59 -11.88
N LYS A 82 9.46 8.51 -11.10
CA LYS A 82 10.50 7.49 -11.21
C LYS A 82 10.48 6.80 -12.59
N MET A 83 9.30 6.45 -13.09
CA MET A 83 9.16 5.87 -14.43
C MET A 83 9.65 6.83 -15.53
N LYS A 84 9.34 8.13 -15.42
CA LYS A 84 9.82 9.14 -16.38
C LYS A 84 11.34 9.31 -16.36
N SER A 85 11.97 9.33 -15.18
CA SER A 85 13.43 9.40 -15.05
C SER A 85 14.09 8.20 -15.73
N ASN A 86 13.59 6.99 -15.44
CA ASN A 86 14.12 5.77 -16.05
C ASN A 86 14.05 5.80 -17.58
N VAL A 87 12.99 6.36 -18.16
CA VAL A 87 12.86 6.49 -19.62
C VAL A 87 13.89 7.48 -20.18
N ALA A 88 14.09 8.63 -19.52
CA ALA A 88 15.09 9.61 -19.94
C ALA A 88 16.51 9.01 -19.90
N ASP A 89 16.85 8.28 -18.83
CA ASP A 89 18.15 7.62 -18.70
C ASP A 89 18.36 6.55 -19.79
N ILE A 90 17.32 5.81 -20.17
CA ILE A 90 17.39 4.84 -21.27
C ILE A 90 17.62 5.54 -22.62
N MET A 91 16.99 6.71 -22.83
CA MET A 91 17.11 7.46 -24.08
C MET A 91 18.45 8.19 -24.23
N GLU A 92 19.09 8.61 -23.13
CA GLU A 92 20.43 9.23 -23.17
C GLU A 92 21.56 8.21 -23.45
N ASN A 93 21.31 6.92 -23.20
CA ASN A 93 22.27 5.83 -23.44
C ASN A 93 22.04 5.12 -24.79
N TYR A 94 21.21 5.67 -25.67
CA TYR A 94 20.94 5.17 -27.02
C TYR A 94 21.60 6.06 -28.07
#